data_AF-A0A1V4SYA4-F1
#
_entry.id   AF-A0A1V4SYA4-F1
#
_cell.length_a   1.000
_cell.length_b   1.000
_cell.length_c   1.000
_cell.angle_alpha   90.00
_cell.angle_beta   90.00
_cell.angle_gamma   90.00
#
_symmetry.space_group_name_H-M   'P 1'
#
loop_
_entity.id
_entity.type
_entity.pdbx_description
1 polymer ?
#
loop_
_entity_poly.entity_id
_entity_poly.type
_entity_poly.pdbx_seq_one_letter_code
_entity_poly.pdbx_strand_id
1 'polypeptide(L)'
;MKYLGIILNLSMFFLLVMLGIAMRKGDFDENSAFGYRSKAARVSKEAAQYANKKFGLYLIIISIISLVISILGSFFYNSSYSSLVNLVTTFILPVILLILGIINMEYSLSVKFGLEENKSKLSRKISLKVIIAIVIVIIAVVVVIMPMTNTSKPFKVDVNNTNIIIDGWGSAKINLNDIKEIKLLKKAPEVEWNDGGGNIGNKIFGDEHLNELGSTNCFVENDNEDVIYIKTGNEKYLIGFNNDNKTISLFNKIKKGND
;
A
#
# COMPACT_ATOMS: atom_id res chain seq x y z
N MET A 1 -8.88 12.29 -5.33
CA MET A 1 -7.73 12.14 -4.39
C MET A 1 -6.99 10.79 -4.47
N LYS A 2 -7.52 9.75 -5.16
CA LYS A 2 -6.92 8.40 -5.22
C LYS A 2 -5.48 8.34 -5.77
N TYR A 3 -5.12 9.25 -6.68
CA TYR A 3 -3.80 9.26 -7.32
C TYR A 3 -2.83 10.30 -6.74
N LEU A 4 -3.27 11.13 -5.79
CA LEU A 4 -2.46 12.23 -5.28
C LEU A 4 -1.20 11.71 -4.54
N GLY A 5 -1.34 10.63 -3.76
CA GLY A 5 -0.20 10.00 -3.08
C GLY A 5 0.83 9.42 -4.04
N ILE A 6 0.40 8.85 -5.17
CA ILE A 6 1.30 8.30 -6.19
C ILE A 6 2.05 9.43 -6.90
N ILE A 7 1.34 10.50 -7.27
CA ILE A 7 1.93 11.67 -7.96
C ILE A 7 3.00 12.32 -7.06
N LEU A 8 2.71 12.51 -5.77
CA LEU A 8 3.67 13.06 -4.81
C LEU A 8 4.89 12.14 -4.65
N ASN A 9 4.70 10.83 -4.50
CA ASN A 9 5.81 9.88 -4.40
C ASN A 9 6.67 9.83 -5.66
N LEU A 10 6.06 9.94 -6.83
CA LEU A 10 6.77 9.94 -8.10
C LEU A 10 7.65 11.19 -8.24
N SER A 11 7.15 12.37 -7.85
CA SER A 11 7.95 13.60 -7.82
C SER A 11 9.14 13.51 -6.86
N MET A 12 8.92 12.95 -5.66
CA MET A 12 9.96 12.73 -4.66
C MET A 12 11.00 11.71 -5.15
N PHE A 13 10.55 10.64 -5.81
CA PHE A 13 11.43 9.65 -6.43
C PHE A 13 12.39 10.31 -7.43
N PHE A 14 11.87 11.07 -8.38
CA PHE A 14 12.71 11.74 -9.37
C PHE A 14 13.67 12.75 -8.73
N LEU A 15 13.21 13.52 -7.74
CA LEU A 15 14.07 14.46 -7.02
C LEU A 15 15.25 13.75 -6.35
N LEU A 16 14.99 12.69 -5.57
CA LEU A 16 16.03 11.95 -4.85
C LEU A 16 16.97 11.19 -5.79
N VAL A 17 16.46 10.63 -6.89
CA VAL A 17 17.30 9.99 -7.92
C VAL A 17 18.21 11.02 -8.59
N MET A 18 17.68 12.17 -9.00
CA MET A 18 18.46 13.24 -9.63
C MET A 18 19.55 13.77 -8.70
N LEU A 19 19.20 14.04 -7.43
CA LEU A 19 20.16 14.44 -6.40
C LEU A 19 21.22 13.34 -6.19
N GLY A 20 20.81 12.08 -6.08
CA GLY A 20 21.72 10.96 -5.90
C GLY A 20 22.69 10.77 -7.07
N ILE A 21 22.22 10.91 -8.30
CA ILE A 21 23.07 10.86 -9.51
C ILE A 21 24.03 12.05 -9.52
N ALA A 22 23.55 13.27 -9.24
CA ALA A 22 24.39 14.47 -9.18
C ALA A 22 25.50 14.32 -8.13
N MET A 23 25.18 13.82 -6.93
CA MET A 23 26.16 13.57 -5.88
C MET A 23 27.18 12.48 -6.24
N ARG A 24 26.79 11.46 -7.01
CA ARG A 24 27.69 10.38 -7.45
C ARG A 24 28.63 10.78 -8.56
N LYS A 25 28.16 11.61 -9.50
CA LYS A 25 28.91 12.01 -10.69
C LYS A 25 29.67 13.33 -10.53
N GLY A 26 29.27 14.18 -9.59
CA GLY A 26 29.93 15.46 -9.36
C GLY A 26 31.33 15.32 -8.76
N ASP A 27 32.21 16.25 -9.11
CA ASP A 27 33.51 16.41 -8.47
C ASP A 27 33.36 17.34 -7.25
N PHE A 28 33.08 16.75 -6.10
CA PHE A 28 32.92 17.48 -4.85
C PHE A 28 34.23 17.55 -4.09
N ASP A 29 34.52 18.72 -3.55
CA ASP A 29 35.62 18.97 -2.61
C ASP A 29 35.09 19.35 -1.21
N GLU A 30 36.01 19.57 -0.28
CA GLU A 30 35.71 19.93 1.10
C GLU A 30 35.00 21.30 1.24
N ASN A 31 35.15 22.18 0.23
CA ASN A 31 34.62 23.55 0.22
C ASN A 31 33.31 23.68 -0.56
N SER A 32 32.89 22.63 -1.24
CA SER A 32 31.70 22.60 -2.09
C SER A 32 30.48 23.08 -1.31
N ALA A 33 29.73 24.00 -1.92
CA ALA A 33 28.51 24.55 -1.34
C ALA A 33 27.39 23.50 -1.24
N PHE A 34 27.43 22.52 -2.14
CA PHE A 34 26.44 21.46 -2.29
C PHE A 34 27.04 20.08 -1.96
N GLY A 35 26.19 19.11 -1.62
CA GLY A 35 26.57 17.73 -1.34
C GLY A 35 26.47 17.32 0.13
N TYR A 36 27.06 16.17 0.48
CA TYR A 36 27.14 15.67 1.85
C TYR A 36 28.24 16.40 2.62
N ARG A 37 27.87 17.14 3.68
CA ARG A 37 28.73 18.14 4.31
C ARG A 37 28.86 17.97 5.82
N SER A 38 29.31 16.81 6.28
CA SER A 38 29.66 16.62 7.69
C SER A 38 31.10 17.06 8.00
N LYS A 39 31.43 17.20 9.29
CA LYS A 39 32.82 17.44 9.73
C LYS A 39 33.78 16.39 9.16
N ALA A 40 33.37 15.12 9.18
CA ALA A 40 34.17 14.02 8.67
C ALA A 40 34.33 14.02 7.14
N ALA A 41 33.36 14.58 6.41
CA ALA A 41 33.45 14.69 4.95
C ALA A 41 34.34 15.85 4.48
N ARG A 42 34.62 16.84 5.34
CA ARG A 42 35.40 18.04 4.99
C ARG A 42 36.89 17.96 5.35
N VAL A 43 37.38 16.79 5.74
CA VAL A 43 38.80 16.61 6.10
C VAL A 43 39.72 16.60 4.89
N SER A 44 39.22 16.22 3.72
CA SER A 44 39.97 16.22 2.47
C SER A 44 39.02 16.10 1.26
N LYS A 45 39.51 16.47 0.07
CA LYS A 45 38.79 16.24 -1.20
C LYS A 45 38.40 14.78 -1.37
N GLU A 46 39.28 13.84 -1.00
CA GLU A 46 38.97 12.40 -1.08
C GLU A 46 37.81 12.00 -0.16
N ALA A 47 37.77 12.55 1.07
CA ALA A 47 36.67 12.31 2.00
C ALA A 47 35.35 12.89 1.50
N ALA A 48 35.38 14.10 0.93
CA ALA A 48 34.23 14.74 0.32
C ALA A 48 33.68 13.92 -0.86
N GLN A 49 34.56 13.49 -1.78
CA GLN A 49 34.17 12.64 -2.92
C GLN A 49 33.61 11.28 -2.46
N TYR A 50 34.24 10.64 -1.47
CA TYR A 50 33.75 9.37 -0.92
C TYR A 50 32.36 9.52 -0.29
N ALA A 51 32.16 10.57 0.51
CA ALA A 51 30.89 10.85 1.16
C ALA A 51 29.78 11.11 0.15
N ASN A 52 30.03 11.96 -0.85
CA ASN A 52 29.05 12.28 -1.88
C ASN A 52 28.69 11.08 -2.75
N LYS A 53 29.67 10.27 -3.17
CA LYS A 53 29.42 9.04 -3.95
C LYS A 53 28.58 8.04 -3.16
N LYS A 54 28.90 7.81 -1.89
CA LYS A 54 28.22 6.82 -1.07
C LYS A 54 26.84 7.30 -0.61
N PHE A 55 26.72 8.56 -0.20
CA PHE A 55 25.42 9.14 0.18
C PHE A 55 24.49 9.28 -1.02
N GLY A 56 24.99 9.65 -2.19
CA GLY A 56 24.20 9.66 -3.42
C GLY A 56 23.64 8.28 -3.79
N LEU A 57 24.38 7.19 -3.49
CA LEU A 57 23.84 5.84 -3.60
C LEU A 57 22.70 5.58 -2.61
N TYR A 58 22.80 6.06 -1.37
CA TYR A 58 21.70 5.95 -0.41
C TYR A 58 20.45 6.69 -0.86
N LEU A 59 20.57 7.89 -1.42
CA LEU A 59 19.41 8.63 -1.95
C LEU A 59 18.67 7.83 -3.04
N ILE A 60 19.41 7.18 -3.94
CA ILE A 60 18.84 6.32 -5.00
C ILE A 60 18.17 5.07 -4.41
N ILE A 61 18.82 4.42 -3.43
CA ILE A 61 18.25 3.22 -2.80
C ILE A 61 16.96 3.57 -2.05
N ILE A 62 16.97 4.66 -1.27
CA ILE A 62 15.81 5.14 -0.51
C ILE A 62 14.68 5.48 -1.47
N SER A 63 14.96 6.20 -2.56
CA SER A 63 13.93 6.56 -3.53
C SER A 63 13.27 5.34 -4.18
N ILE A 64 14.06 4.34 -4.57
CA ILE A 64 13.54 3.09 -5.15
C ILE A 64 12.68 2.35 -4.13
N ILE A 65 13.15 2.19 -2.89
CA ILE A 65 12.40 1.54 -1.82
C ILE A 65 11.06 2.26 -1.60
N SER A 66 11.09 3.57 -1.44
CA SER A 66 9.87 4.36 -1.25
C SER A 66 8.90 4.23 -2.42
N LEU A 67 9.39 4.28 -3.66
CA LEU A 67 8.54 4.11 -4.84
C LEU A 67 7.89 2.71 -4.87
N VAL A 68 8.66 1.65 -4.64
CA VAL A 68 8.13 0.27 -4.61
C VAL A 68 7.04 0.14 -3.54
N ILE A 69 7.29 0.68 -2.34
CA ILE A 69 6.32 0.62 -1.25
C ILE A 69 5.06 1.42 -1.58
N SER A 70 5.18 2.59 -2.20
CA SER A 70 4.02 3.39 -2.59
C SER A 70 3.21 2.72 -3.70
N ILE A 71 3.86 2.04 -4.65
CA ILE A 71 3.16 1.22 -5.66
C ILE A 71 2.43 0.07 -4.98
N LEU A 72 3.09 -0.69 -4.10
CA LEU A 72 2.46 -1.77 -3.34
C LEU A 72 1.30 -1.25 -2.47
N GLY A 73 1.49 -0.13 -1.79
CA GLY A 73 0.48 0.56 -0.99
C GLY A 73 -0.74 1.00 -1.82
N SER A 74 -0.56 1.30 -3.10
CA SER A 74 -1.66 1.73 -3.97
C SER A 74 -2.66 0.63 -4.31
N PHE A 75 -2.26 -0.64 -4.25
CA PHE A 75 -3.20 -1.76 -4.33
C PHE A 75 -4.16 -1.78 -3.14
N PHE A 76 -3.79 -1.14 -2.02
CA PHE A 76 -4.59 -1.06 -0.80
C PHE A 76 -5.29 0.29 -0.61
N TYR A 77 -5.34 1.14 -1.64
CA TYR A 77 -5.86 2.52 -1.56
C TYR A 77 -7.36 2.62 -1.28
N ASN A 78 -8.12 1.55 -1.53
CA ASN A 78 -9.56 1.48 -1.23
C ASN A 78 -9.86 1.25 0.28
N SER A 79 -8.83 1.14 1.12
CA SER A 79 -9.00 1.01 2.57
C SER A 79 -9.18 2.35 3.28
N SER A 80 -9.79 2.32 4.47
CA SER A 80 -9.89 3.47 5.38
C SER A 80 -8.55 4.04 5.86
N TYR A 81 -7.43 3.37 5.52
CA TYR A 81 -6.08 3.70 5.99
C TYR A 81 -5.18 4.26 4.88
N SER A 82 -5.70 4.49 3.66
CA SER A 82 -4.92 4.94 2.51
C SER A 82 -4.17 6.25 2.76
N SER A 83 -4.75 7.20 3.50
CA SER A 83 -4.09 8.46 3.86
C SER A 83 -2.92 8.28 4.83
N LEU A 84 -3.09 7.45 5.87
CA LEU A 84 -2.04 7.13 6.84
C LEU A 84 -0.87 6.39 6.20
N VAL A 85 -1.16 5.43 5.32
CA VAL A 85 -0.11 4.70 4.60
C VAL A 85 0.65 5.60 3.65
N ASN A 86 -0.04 6.50 2.93
CA ASN A 86 0.66 7.51 2.13
C ASN A 86 1.56 8.40 2.99
N LEU A 87 1.10 8.86 4.17
CA LEU A 87 1.91 9.69 5.07
C LEU A 87 3.17 8.94 5.54
N VAL A 88 3.01 7.70 5.99
CA VAL A 88 4.12 6.88 6.49
C VAL A 88 5.13 6.59 5.39
N THR A 89 4.67 6.22 4.19
CA THR A 89 5.54 5.80 3.08
C THR A 89 6.20 6.95 2.35
N THR A 90 5.52 8.11 2.25
CA THR A 90 6.02 9.30 1.53
C THR A 90 6.93 10.16 2.40
N PHE A 91 6.71 10.22 3.71
CA PHE A 91 7.41 11.17 4.59
C PHE A 91 8.18 10.47 5.71
N ILE A 92 7.54 9.62 6.49
CA ILE A 92 8.16 9.06 7.71
C ILE A 92 9.27 8.07 7.36
N LEU A 93 8.97 7.12 6.48
CA LEU A 93 9.91 6.07 6.10
C LEU A 93 11.16 6.64 5.40
N PRO A 94 11.07 7.52 4.38
CA PRO A 94 12.25 8.11 3.77
C PRO A 94 13.12 8.87 4.77
N VAL A 95 12.52 9.61 5.70
CA VAL A 95 13.25 10.34 6.75
C VAL A 95 14.01 9.37 7.67
N ILE A 96 13.37 8.28 8.11
CA ILE A 96 14.05 7.25 8.92
C ILE A 96 15.22 6.64 8.15
N LEU A 97 15.03 6.28 6.89
CA LEU A 97 16.08 5.69 6.07
C LEU A 97 17.22 6.68 5.80
N LEU A 98 16.92 7.98 5.63
CA LEU A 98 17.91 9.04 5.52
C LEU A 98 18.74 9.15 6.80
N ILE A 99 18.11 9.17 7.97
CA ILE A 99 18.81 9.21 9.26
C ILE A 99 19.75 8.01 9.40
N LEU A 100 19.28 6.79 9.09
CA LEU A 100 20.11 5.59 9.11
C LEU A 100 21.26 5.65 8.09
N GLY A 101 21.01 6.19 6.90
CA GLY A 101 22.02 6.45 5.87
C GLY A 101 23.09 7.42 6.34
N ILE A 102 22.71 8.52 7.01
CA ILE A 102 23.63 9.51 7.61
C ILE A 102 24.48 8.84 8.69
N ILE A 103 23.88 8.11 9.63
CA ILE A 103 24.63 7.42 10.71
C ILE A 103 25.67 6.46 10.13
N ASN A 104 25.28 5.65 9.14
CA ASN A 104 26.18 4.71 8.49
C ASN A 104 27.27 5.42 7.66
N MET A 105 26.94 6.53 7.00
CA MET A 105 27.92 7.36 6.29
C MET A 105 28.96 7.95 7.24
N GLU A 106 28.51 8.53 8.34
CA GLU A 106 29.36 9.07 9.40
C GLU A 106 30.30 8.03 9.98
N TYR A 107 29.78 6.83 10.25
CA TYR A 107 30.60 5.72 10.73
C TYR A 107 31.67 5.34 9.69
N SER A 108 31.24 5.18 8.44
CA SER A 108 32.12 4.78 7.36
C SER A 108 33.22 5.80 7.05
N LEU A 109 32.97 7.10 7.21
CA LEU A 109 33.99 8.14 7.06
C LEU A 109 35.00 8.05 8.19
N SER A 110 34.53 7.94 9.44
CA SER A 110 35.43 7.83 10.59
C SER A 110 36.36 6.63 10.48
N VAL A 111 35.85 5.47 10.06
CA VAL A 111 36.67 4.27 9.87
C VAL A 111 37.65 4.45 8.70
N LYS A 112 37.19 4.94 7.54
CA LYS A 112 38.04 5.04 6.34
C LYS A 112 39.16 6.07 6.49
N PHE A 113 38.91 7.18 7.18
CA PHE A 113 39.84 8.31 7.30
C PHE A 113 40.44 8.47 8.70
N GLY A 114 40.30 7.47 9.57
CA GLY A 114 40.94 7.45 10.90
C GLY A 114 40.44 8.52 11.88
N LEU A 115 39.19 8.98 11.73
CA LEU A 115 38.59 10.05 12.54
C LEU A 115 37.86 9.50 13.78
N GLU A 116 38.43 8.51 14.45
CA GLU A 116 37.80 7.84 15.61
C GLU A 116 37.79 8.75 16.85
N GLU A 117 36.84 9.69 16.89
CA GLU A 117 36.25 10.10 18.17
C GLU A 117 35.15 9.12 18.58
N ASN A 118 34.99 8.94 19.88
CA ASN A 118 34.16 7.98 20.62
C ASN A 118 32.69 7.92 20.12
N LYS A 119 32.42 7.32 18.95
CA LYS A 119 31.08 7.23 18.36
C LYS A 119 30.27 6.10 19.02
N SER A 120 28.96 6.36 19.19
CA SER A 120 28.04 5.47 19.91
C SER A 120 28.02 4.04 19.36
N LYS A 121 27.85 3.04 20.25
CA LYS A 121 27.76 1.59 19.93
C LYS A 121 26.77 1.27 18.79
N LEU A 122 25.77 2.12 18.59
CA LEU A 122 24.75 1.98 17.55
C LEU A 122 25.33 2.12 16.14
N SER A 123 26.27 3.06 15.94
CA SER A 123 26.91 3.33 14.63
C SER A 123 27.77 2.16 14.12
N ARG A 124 28.40 1.41 15.04
CA ARG A 124 29.21 0.21 14.73
C ARG A 124 28.39 -0.97 14.20
N LYS A 125 27.10 -1.05 14.52
CA LYS A 125 26.24 -2.21 14.22
C LYS A 125 25.33 -2.02 13.01
N ILE A 126 25.04 -0.78 12.62
CA ILE A 126 24.12 -0.50 11.50
C ILE A 126 24.91 -0.56 10.18
N SER A 127 24.98 -1.75 9.60
CA SER A 127 25.44 -1.93 8.22
C SER A 127 24.31 -1.65 7.22
N LEU A 128 24.65 -1.41 5.95
CA LEU A 128 23.65 -1.29 4.88
C LEU A 128 22.70 -2.50 4.82
N LYS A 129 23.20 -3.70 5.15
CA LYS A 129 22.41 -4.94 5.22
C LYS A 129 21.34 -4.88 6.30
N VAL A 130 21.62 -4.24 7.44
CA VAL A 130 20.64 -4.07 8.53
C VAL A 130 19.54 -3.10 8.13
N ILE A 131 19.89 -2.00 7.43
CA ILE A 131 18.90 -1.05 6.90
C ILE A 131 17.96 -1.75 5.91
N ILE A 132 18.52 -2.52 4.98
CA ILE A 132 17.75 -3.30 4.01
C ILE A 132 16.85 -4.32 4.72
N ALA A 133 17.35 -5.02 5.74
CA ALA A 133 16.55 -5.97 6.50
C ALA A 133 15.38 -5.31 7.23
N ILE A 134 15.60 -4.15 7.87
CA ILE A 134 14.52 -3.39 8.53
C ILE A 134 13.47 -2.97 7.52
N VAL A 135 13.88 -2.49 6.34
CA VAL A 135 12.95 -2.14 5.26
C VAL A 135 12.12 -3.35 4.85
N ILE A 136 12.75 -4.51 4.59
CA ILE A 136 12.04 -5.73 4.19
C ILE A 136 11.01 -6.13 5.25
N VAL A 137 11.36 -6.06 6.54
CA VAL A 137 10.43 -6.35 7.63
C VAL A 137 9.27 -5.36 7.66
N ILE A 138 9.53 -4.06 7.51
CA ILE A 138 8.46 -3.04 7.44
C ILE A 138 7.53 -3.30 6.24
N ILE A 139 8.09 -3.63 5.07
CA ILE A 139 7.30 -3.99 3.88
C ILE A 139 6.43 -5.20 4.18
N ALA A 140 7.01 -6.27 4.71
CA ALA A 140 6.28 -7.49 5.05
C ALA A 140 5.15 -7.21 6.05
N VAL A 141 5.42 -6.41 7.09
CA VAL A 141 4.42 -6.02 8.10
C VAL A 141 3.29 -5.19 7.48
N VAL A 142 3.60 -4.20 6.64
CA VAL A 142 2.57 -3.37 5.98
C VAL A 142 1.74 -4.20 4.99
N VAL A 143 2.40 -5.03 4.17
CA VAL A 143 1.74 -5.87 3.17
C VAL A 143 0.90 -6.98 3.82
N VAL A 144 1.26 -7.45 5.02
CA VAL A 144 0.51 -8.53 5.70
C VAL A 144 -0.59 -7.99 6.62
N ILE A 145 -0.28 -7.00 7.47
CA ILE A 145 -1.25 -6.53 8.50
C ILE A 145 -2.37 -5.68 7.88
N MET A 146 -2.06 -4.89 6.86
CA MET A 146 -3.03 -3.95 6.29
C MET A 146 -4.18 -4.63 5.53
N PRO A 147 -3.96 -5.70 4.74
CA PRO A 147 -5.06 -6.49 4.19
C PRO A 147 -5.88 -7.13 5.30
N MET A 148 -5.23 -7.78 6.28
CA MET A 148 -5.92 -8.48 7.37
C MET A 148 -6.91 -7.59 8.13
N THR A 149 -6.53 -6.34 8.42
CA THR A 149 -7.41 -5.43 9.19
C THR A 149 -8.60 -4.88 8.39
N ASN A 150 -8.50 -4.81 7.06
CA ASN A 150 -9.59 -4.32 6.21
C ASN A 150 -10.52 -5.45 5.75
N THR A 151 -9.97 -6.65 5.50
CA THR A 151 -10.77 -7.83 5.18
C THR A 151 -11.62 -8.28 6.37
N SER A 152 -11.21 -7.98 7.60
CA SER A 152 -12.02 -8.27 8.80
C SER A 152 -13.21 -7.33 9.04
N LYS A 153 -13.32 -6.18 8.36
CA LYS A 153 -14.47 -5.28 8.57
C LYS A 153 -15.73 -5.82 7.86
N PRO A 154 -16.89 -5.87 8.53
CA PRO A 154 -18.16 -6.19 7.88
C PRO A 154 -18.52 -5.07 6.90
N PHE A 155 -19.12 -5.43 5.76
CA PHE A 155 -19.68 -4.43 4.86
C PHE A 155 -21.06 -4.00 5.38
N LYS A 156 -21.50 -2.81 4.98
CA LYS A 156 -22.83 -2.28 5.30
C LYS A 156 -23.62 -2.15 4.01
N VAL A 157 -24.90 -2.48 4.07
CA VAL A 157 -25.83 -2.27 2.96
C VAL A 157 -26.91 -1.32 3.42
N ASP A 158 -27.06 -0.21 2.72
CA ASP A 158 -28.21 0.67 2.85
C ASP A 158 -29.02 0.61 1.56
N VAL A 159 -30.34 0.54 1.69
CA VAL A 159 -31.27 0.51 0.56
C VAL A 159 -32.22 1.68 0.73
N ASN A 160 -32.08 2.65 -0.16
CA ASN A 160 -32.99 3.78 -0.31
C ASN A 160 -33.94 3.56 -1.50
N ASN A 161 -34.84 4.52 -1.77
CA ASN A 161 -35.88 4.38 -2.79
C ASN A 161 -35.36 4.22 -4.23
N THR A 162 -34.07 4.48 -4.49
CA THR A 162 -33.50 4.47 -5.85
C THR A 162 -32.25 3.61 -5.96
N ASN A 163 -31.53 3.39 -4.87
CA ASN A 163 -30.22 2.78 -4.88
C ASN A 163 -30.00 1.84 -3.69
N ILE A 164 -29.24 0.79 -3.95
CA ILE A 164 -28.55 -0.03 -2.97
C ILE A 164 -27.12 0.52 -2.87
N ILE A 165 -26.74 0.98 -1.67
CA ILE A 165 -25.41 1.49 -1.37
C ILE A 165 -24.71 0.46 -0.49
N ILE A 166 -23.57 -0.04 -0.97
CA ILE A 166 -22.76 -1.03 -0.27
C ILE A 166 -21.45 -0.37 0.14
N ASP A 167 -21.26 -0.20 1.45
CA ASP A 167 -20.05 0.32 2.05
C ASP A 167 -19.19 -0.83 2.57
N GLY A 168 -18.12 -1.13 1.84
CA GLY A 168 -17.21 -2.23 2.14
C GLY A 168 -15.99 -2.19 1.22
N TRP A 169 -15.20 -3.26 1.23
CA TRP A 169 -14.13 -3.44 0.25
C TRP A 169 -14.74 -3.51 -1.15
N GLY A 170 -14.38 -2.58 -2.04
CA GLY A 170 -14.95 -2.51 -3.40
C GLY A 170 -16.30 -1.80 -3.51
N SER A 171 -16.67 -0.98 -2.51
CA SER A 171 -17.92 -0.20 -2.39
C SER A 171 -18.71 -0.01 -3.69
N ALA A 172 -19.98 -0.38 -3.69
CA ALA A 172 -20.83 -0.36 -4.86
C ALA A 172 -22.09 0.50 -4.65
N LYS A 173 -22.57 1.08 -5.76
CA LYS A 173 -23.86 1.75 -5.81
C LYS A 173 -24.67 1.17 -6.96
N ILE A 174 -25.71 0.42 -6.63
CA ILE A 174 -26.58 -0.27 -7.58
C ILE A 174 -27.89 0.50 -7.67
N ASN A 175 -28.23 1.01 -8.84
CA ASN A 175 -29.52 1.63 -9.09
C ASN A 175 -30.59 0.54 -9.23
N LEU A 176 -31.69 0.65 -8.48
CA LEU A 176 -32.75 -0.35 -8.47
C LEU A 176 -33.36 -0.54 -9.88
N ASN A 177 -33.51 0.55 -10.63
CA ASN A 177 -34.08 0.53 -11.98
C ASN A 177 -33.20 -0.20 -13.01
N ASP A 178 -31.91 -0.40 -12.72
CA ASP A 178 -30.96 -1.07 -13.62
C ASP A 178 -30.89 -2.58 -13.37
N ILE A 179 -31.59 -3.08 -12.35
CA ILE A 179 -31.63 -4.51 -11.99
C ILE A 179 -32.41 -5.29 -13.06
N LYS A 180 -31.68 -6.13 -13.80
CA LYS A 180 -32.25 -7.03 -14.82
C LYS A 180 -32.61 -8.39 -14.24
N GLU A 181 -31.89 -8.81 -13.21
CA GLU A 181 -32.04 -10.12 -12.61
C GLU A 181 -31.67 -10.05 -11.13
N ILE A 182 -32.48 -10.68 -10.28
CA ILE A 182 -32.19 -10.86 -8.86
C ILE A 182 -32.55 -12.30 -8.47
N LYS A 183 -31.62 -12.99 -7.80
CA LYS A 183 -31.79 -14.38 -7.35
C LYS A 183 -31.30 -14.53 -5.92
N LEU A 184 -31.99 -15.36 -5.14
CA LEU A 184 -31.48 -15.85 -3.88
C LEU A 184 -30.86 -17.23 -4.13
N LEU A 185 -29.56 -17.37 -3.86
CA LEU A 185 -28.81 -18.61 -3.98
C LEU A 185 -28.54 -19.16 -2.58
N LYS A 186 -28.49 -20.49 -2.46
CA LYS A 186 -28.29 -21.18 -1.17
C LYS A 186 -26.88 -21.06 -0.59
N LYS A 187 -25.90 -20.81 -1.47
CA LYS A 187 -24.49 -20.61 -1.15
C LYS A 187 -23.84 -19.82 -2.28
N ALA A 188 -22.68 -19.23 -2.04
CA ALA A 188 -21.91 -18.61 -3.11
C ALA A 188 -21.30 -19.69 -4.02
N PRO A 189 -21.25 -19.46 -5.35
CA PRO A 189 -20.43 -20.28 -6.23
C PRO A 189 -18.95 -20.22 -5.85
N GLU A 190 -18.19 -21.25 -6.21
CA GLU A 190 -16.75 -21.29 -5.93
C GLU A 190 -16.01 -20.22 -6.72
N VAL A 191 -14.98 -19.66 -6.08
CA VAL A 191 -14.05 -18.70 -6.70
C VAL A 191 -13.05 -19.46 -7.56
N GLU A 192 -12.95 -19.12 -8.84
CA GLU A 192 -11.97 -19.69 -9.77
C GLU A 192 -10.64 -18.93 -9.71
N TRP A 193 -10.68 -17.59 -9.74
CA TRP A 193 -9.52 -16.72 -9.55
C TRP A 193 -9.93 -15.29 -9.16
N ASN A 194 -8.98 -14.54 -8.61
CA ASN A 194 -9.21 -13.19 -8.12
C ASN A 194 -9.00 -12.14 -9.22
N ASP A 195 -10.01 -11.31 -9.48
CA ASP A 195 -10.00 -10.20 -10.46
C ASP A 195 -9.72 -8.83 -9.79
N GLY A 196 -9.25 -8.83 -8.54
CA GLY A 196 -9.03 -7.61 -7.73
C GLY A 196 -9.62 -7.68 -6.32
N GLY A 197 -10.33 -8.77 -6.02
CA GLY A 197 -10.86 -9.13 -4.71
C GLY A 197 -9.93 -10.01 -3.86
N GLY A 198 -10.54 -10.66 -2.85
CA GLY A 198 -9.97 -11.84 -2.23
C GLY A 198 -11.02 -12.75 -1.60
N ASN A 199 -10.59 -13.99 -1.35
CA ASN A 199 -11.28 -14.96 -0.50
C ASN A 199 -10.42 -15.26 0.73
N ILE A 200 -11.02 -15.24 1.93
CA ILE A 200 -10.34 -15.59 3.19
C ILE A 200 -11.30 -16.40 4.05
N GLY A 201 -11.01 -17.69 4.20
CA GLY A 201 -11.96 -18.63 4.80
C GLY A 201 -13.25 -18.62 3.99
N ASN A 202 -14.38 -18.42 4.66
CA ASN A 202 -15.70 -18.37 4.02
C ASN A 202 -16.08 -16.96 3.50
N LYS A 203 -15.19 -15.98 3.61
CA LYS A 203 -15.47 -14.59 3.21
C LYS A 203 -15.00 -14.36 1.78
N ILE A 204 -15.83 -13.74 0.95
CA ILE A 204 -15.50 -13.34 -0.44
C ILE A 204 -15.77 -11.84 -0.59
N PHE A 205 -14.80 -11.08 -1.09
CA PHE A 205 -14.91 -9.61 -1.19
C PHE A 205 -14.22 -9.05 -2.44
N GLY A 206 -14.78 -7.98 -3.00
CA GLY A 206 -14.24 -7.32 -4.19
C GLY A 206 -14.49 -8.11 -5.48
N ASP A 207 -13.75 -7.78 -6.54
CA ASP A 207 -13.95 -8.37 -7.87
C ASP A 207 -13.35 -9.77 -7.95
N GLU A 208 -14.21 -10.77 -8.14
CA GLU A 208 -13.85 -12.19 -8.16
C GLU A 208 -14.43 -12.87 -9.40
N HIS A 209 -13.71 -13.84 -9.95
CA HIS A 209 -14.24 -14.70 -10.99
C HIS A 209 -14.88 -15.93 -10.35
N LEU A 210 -16.20 -15.98 -10.35
CA LEU A 210 -16.96 -17.07 -9.78
C LEU A 210 -17.33 -18.10 -10.84
N ASN A 211 -17.30 -19.38 -10.49
CA ASN A 211 -17.79 -20.43 -11.37
C ASN A 211 -19.26 -20.15 -11.76
N GLU A 212 -19.59 -20.35 -13.04
CA GLU A 212 -20.90 -20.09 -13.65
C GLU A 212 -21.34 -18.61 -13.72
N LEU A 213 -20.88 -17.75 -12.81
CA LEU A 213 -21.23 -16.33 -12.76
C LEU A 213 -20.18 -15.42 -13.39
N GLY A 214 -18.96 -15.88 -13.60
CA GLY A 214 -17.82 -15.08 -14.09
C GLY A 214 -17.48 -13.91 -13.17
N SER A 215 -16.86 -12.87 -13.72
CA SER A 215 -16.45 -11.67 -12.97
C SER A 215 -17.64 -11.00 -12.28
N THR A 216 -17.58 -10.94 -10.95
CA THR A 216 -18.65 -10.55 -10.05
C THR A 216 -18.08 -9.77 -8.86
N ASN A 217 -18.66 -8.60 -8.55
CA ASN A 217 -18.27 -7.82 -7.38
C ASN A 217 -18.95 -8.41 -6.13
N CYS A 218 -18.14 -8.98 -5.24
CA CYS A 218 -18.59 -9.79 -4.12
C CYS A 218 -18.56 -9.02 -2.80
N PHE A 219 -19.61 -9.24 -2.01
CA PHE A 219 -19.79 -8.76 -0.65
C PHE A 219 -20.40 -9.92 0.16
N VAL A 220 -19.60 -10.94 0.48
CA VAL A 220 -20.06 -12.17 1.13
C VAL A 220 -19.29 -12.39 2.42
N GLU A 221 -19.98 -12.38 3.55
CA GLU A 221 -19.39 -12.65 4.87
C GLU A 221 -19.22 -14.15 5.16
N ASN A 222 -20.09 -14.99 4.61
CA ASN A 222 -20.04 -16.44 4.71
C ASN A 222 -20.60 -17.06 3.42
N ASP A 223 -19.75 -17.73 2.66
CA ASP A 223 -20.06 -18.37 1.38
C ASP A 223 -20.92 -19.62 1.49
N ASN A 224 -21.08 -20.16 2.70
CA ASN A 224 -21.94 -21.32 2.98
C ASN A 224 -23.38 -20.94 3.34
N GLU A 225 -23.69 -19.65 3.45
CA GLU A 225 -25.03 -19.12 3.75
C GLU A 225 -25.72 -18.62 2.47
N ASP A 226 -27.01 -18.29 2.57
CA ASP A 226 -27.77 -17.71 1.48
C ASP A 226 -27.10 -16.40 1.01
N VAL A 227 -27.04 -16.22 -0.31
CA VAL A 227 -26.49 -15.03 -0.98
C VAL A 227 -27.44 -14.49 -2.05
N ILE A 228 -27.44 -13.18 -2.24
CA ILE A 228 -28.21 -12.49 -3.27
C ILE A 228 -27.31 -12.27 -4.47
N TYR A 229 -27.70 -12.81 -5.62
CA TYR A 229 -27.14 -12.45 -6.91
C TYR A 229 -27.96 -11.33 -7.54
N ILE A 230 -27.28 -10.28 -8.01
CA ILE A 230 -27.88 -9.16 -8.74
C ILE A 230 -27.11 -8.95 -10.04
N LYS A 231 -27.83 -8.76 -11.15
CA LYS A 231 -27.24 -8.40 -12.44
C LYS A 231 -27.80 -7.06 -12.92
N THR A 232 -26.91 -6.12 -13.24
CA THR A 232 -27.25 -4.81 -13.80
C THR A 232 -26.49 -4.56 -15.09
N GLY A 233 -27.17 -4.55 -16.24
CA GLY A 233 -26.48 -4.34 -17.52
C GLY A 233 -25.36 -5.38 -17.74
N ASN A 234 -24.10 -4.93 -17.60
CA ASN A 234 -22.88 -5.73 -17.72
C ASN A 234 -22.24 -6.12 -16.38
N GLU A 235 -22.73 -5.57 -15.27
CA GLU A 235 -22.17 -5.79 -13.93
C GLU A 235 -22.96 -6.86 -13.18
N LYS A 236 -22.27 -7.55 -12.29
CA LYS A 236 -22.80 -8.63 -11.45
C LYS A 236 -22.35 -8.39 -10.02
N TYR A 237 -23.25 -8.62 -9.09
CA TYR A 237 -23.02 -8.44 -7.66
C TYR A 237 -23.46 -9.69 -6.90
N LEU A 238 -22.69 -10.04 -5.88
CA LEU A 238 -23.05 -11.10 -4.93
C LEU A 238 -23.03 -10.52 -3.52
N ILE A 239 -24.15 -10.63 -2.78
CA ILE A 239 -24.30 -10.02 -1.46
C ILE A 239 -24.79 -11.08 -0.47
N GLY A 240 -24.02 -11.37 0.57
CA GLY A 240 -24.36 -12.35 1.61
C GLY A 240 -23.86 -11.93 2.98
N PHE A 241 -24.73 -11.94 3.99
CA PHE A 241 -24.33 -11.74 5.38
C PHE A 241 -24.00 -13.08 6.05
N ASN A 242 -23.35 -13.04 7.21
CA ASN A 242 -23.13 -14.21 8.05
C ASN A 242 -24.41 -14.79 8.71
N ASN A 243 -25.59 -14.41 8.22
CA ASN A 243 -26.88 -14.76 8.79
C ASN A 243 -27.94 -14.74 7.67
N ASP A 244 -28.44 -15.93 7.31
CA ASP A 244 -29.50 -16.12 6.31
C ASP A 244 -30.67 -15.15 6.45
N ASN A 245 -31.18 -14.94 7.68
CA ASN A 245 -32.34 -14.07 7.88
C ASN A 245 -32.05 -12.61 7.47
N LYS A 246 -30.81 -12.14 7.65
CA LYS A 246 -30.41 -10.80 7.18
C LYS A 246 -30.35 -10.76 5.66
N THR A 247 -29.78 -11.78 5.03
CA THR A 247 -29.74 -11.87 3.56
C THR A 247 -31.15 -11.93 2.97
N ILE A 248 -32.01 -12.80 3.48
CA ILE A 248 -33.40 -12.97 3.02
C ILE A 248 -34.19 -11.67 3.24
N SER A 249 -34.01 -11.00 4.38
CA SER A 249 -34.65 -9.71 4.66
C SER A 249 -34.23 -8.64 3.64
N LEU A 250 -32.93 -8.55 3.32
CA LEU A 250 -32.42 -7.65 2.30
C LEU A 250 -32.99 -7.98 0.92
N PHE A 251 -33.02 -9.26 0.52
CA PHE A 251 -33.60 -9.72 -0.75
C PHE A 251 -35.05 -9.27 -0.89
N ASN A 252 -35.87 -9.49 0.15
CA ASN A 252 -37.27 -9.09 0.16
C ASN A 252 -37.43 -7.57 0.11
N LYS A 253 -36.54 -6.81 0.77
CA LYS A 253 -36.54 -5.34 0.71
C LYS A 253 -36.24 -4.83 -0.71
N ILE A 254 -35.26 -5.43 -1.39
CA ILE A 254 -34.90 -5.06 -2.77
C ILE A 254 -36.04 -5.40 -3.72
N LYS A 255 -36.63 -6.60 -3.60
CA LYS A 255 -37.73 -7.04 -4.46
C LYS A 255 -38.95 -6.13 -4.36
N LYS A 256 -39.36 -5.75 -3.14
CA LYS A 256 -40.48 -4.81 -2.92
C LYS A 256 -40.25 -3.41 -3.47
N GLY A 257 -38.99 -2.98 -3.57
CA GLY A 257 -38.63 -1.68 -4.15
C GLY A 257 -38.52 -1.69 -5.67
N ASN A 258 -38.71 -2.86 -6.30
CA ASN A 258 -38.56 -3.07 -7.74
C ASN A 258 -39.86 -3.56 -8.42
N ASP A 259 -40.95 -3.66 -7.64
CA ASP A 259 -42.33 -3.88 -8.09
C ASP A 259 -43.04 -2.51 -8.25
#